data_AF-A0A3M1M6R1-F1
#
_entry.id   AF-A0A3M1M6R1-F1
#
_cell.length_a   1.000
_cell.length_b   1.000
_cell.length_c   1.000
_cell.angle_alpha   90.00
_cell.angle_beta   90.00
_cell.angle_gamma   90.00
#
_symmetry.space_group_name_H-M   'P 1'
#
loop_
_entity.id
_entity.type
_entity.pdbx_description
1 polymer ?
#
loop_
_entity_poly.entity_id
_entity_poly.type
_entity_poly.pdbx_seq_one_letter_code
_entity_poly.pdbx_strand_id
1 'polypeptide(L)'
;ITQIVFRNDQGGAEKPNSTLWYADNFVGTELDDDVSYAGIANACGLKGVVVRTMDELTAALNQAIRDQMENGVTTLIEALINQELGEPFRRDAMKAPVEVAGIDPADMVPQKGA
;
A
#
# COMPACT_ATOMS: atom_id res chain seq x y z
N ILE A 1 10.95 -15.12 10.35
CA ILE A 1 10.37 -13.76 10.21
C ILE A 1 8.88 -13.92 9.92
N THR A 2 8.02 -13.07 10.47
CA THR A 2 6.58 -13.05 10.12
C THR A 2 6.27 -11.72 9.46
N GLN A 3 5.89 -11.76 8.18
CA GLN A 3 5.52 -10.61 7.36
C GLN A 3 4.02 -10.55 7.20
N ILE A 4 3.45 -9.34 7.20
CA ILE A 4 2.02 -9.11 6.98
C ILE A 4 1.87 -8.09 5.88
N VAL A 5 1.16 -8.46 4.82
CA VAL A 5 0.77 -7.57 3.73
C VAL A 5 -0.72 -7.32 3.84
N PHE A 6 -1.11 -6.08 4.14
CA PHE A 6 -2.49 -5.64 4.05
C PHE A 6 -2.78 -5.26 2.62
N ARG A 7 -3.64 -6.04 1.96
CA ARG A 7 -3.95 -5.89 0.55
C ARG A 7 -5.38 -5.37 0.37
N ASN A 8 -5.48 -4.19 -0.21
CA ASN A 8 -6.72 -3.52 -0.59
C ASN A 8 -6.76 -3.16 -2.09
N ASP A 9 -5.78 -3.65 -2.87
CA ASP A 9 -5.63 -3.37 -4.31
C ASP A 9 -5.53 -1.88 -4.65
N GLN A 10 -5.00 -1.07 -3.71
CA GLN A 10 -4.93 0.37 -3.87
C GLN A 10 -3.61 0.95 -3.36
N GLY A 11 -3.17 2.05 -3.98
CA GLY A 11 -2.33 3.05 -3.35
C GLY A 11 -3.10 3.78 -2.25
N GLY A 12 -3.57 3.07 -1.22
CA GLY A 12 -4.59 3.55 -0.28
C GLY A 12 -4.19 4.77 0.56
N ALA A 13 -2.90 5.08 0.67
CA ALA A 13 -2.43 6.32 1.29
C ALA A 13 -2.43 7.52 0.33
N GLU A 14 -2.23 7.27 -0.97
CA GLU A 14 -2.16 8.31 -2.00
C GLU A 14 -3.56 8.66 -2.52
N LYS A 15 -4.42 7.66 -2.71
CA LYS A 15 -5.81 7.83 -3.16
C LYS A 15 -6.58 8.91 -2.39
N PRO A 16 -6.62 8.95 -1.04
CA PRO A 16 -7.30 10.01 -0.31
C PRO A 16 -6.67 11.39 -0.53
N ASN A 17 -5.35 11.48 -0.80
CA ASN A 17 -4.74 12.75 -1.16
C ASN A 17 -5.21 13.22 -2.56
N SER A 18 -5.26 12.32 -3.54
CA SER A 18 -5.78 12.63 -4.88
C SER A 18 -7.23 13.10 -4.87
N THR A 19 -8.09 12.46 -4.08
CA THR A 19 -9.50 12.84 -3.92
C THR A 19 -9.64 14.22 -3.28
N LEU A 20 -8.88 14.49 -2.21
CA LEU A 20 -9.02 15.74 -1.45
C LEU A 20 -8.35 16.96 -2.11
N TRP A 21 -7.24 16.77 -2.85
CA TRP A 21 -6.39 17.87 -3.33
C TRP A 21 -6.37 18.06 -4.84
N TYR A 22 -6.74 17.04 -5.62
CA TYR A 22 -6.53 17.02 -7.06
C TYR A 22 -7.81 16.72 -7.85
N ALA A 23 -8.94 17.28 -7.40
CA ALA A 23 -10.21 17.27 -8.13
C ALA A 23 -10.68 15.88 -8.58
N ASP A 24 -10.64 14.90 -7.66
CA ASP A 24 -11.08 13.52 -7.91
C ASP A 24 -10.32 12.80 -9.04
N ASN A 25 -9.05 13.14 -9.27
CA ASN A 25 -8.27 12.50 -10.32
C ASN A 25 -7.74 11.13 -9.84
N PHE A 26 -8.42 10.04 -10.19
CA PHE A 26 -8.11 8.67 -9.72
C PHE A 26 -6.95 7.98 -10.46
N VAL A 27 -6.25 8.68 -11.36
CA VAL A 27 -5.27 8.05 -12.26
C VAL A 27 -4.11 7.44 -11.48
N GLY A 28 -3.95 6.12 -11.57
CA GLY A 28 -2.79 5.38 -11.05
C GLY A 28 -2.87 4.96 -9.58
N THR A 29 -4.06 4.98 -8.96
CA THR A 29 -4.23 4.61 -7.54
C THR A 29 -4.84 3.23 -7.29
N GLU A 30 -5.33 2.55 -8.32
CA GLU A 30 -5.75 1.14 -8.26
C GLU A 30 -4.59 0.23 -8.68
N LEU A 31 -4.49 -0.94 -8.07
CA LEU A 31 -3.52 -1.99 -8.37
C LEU A 31 -4.21 -3.18 -9.04
N ASP A 32 -3.42 -4.07 -9.63
CA ASP A 32 -3.90 -5.26 -10.33
C ASP A 32 -4.35 -6.35 -9.35
N ASP A 33 -5.52 -6.95 -9.61
CA ASP A 33 -6.13 -8.01 -8.81
C ASP A 33 -5.41 -9.36 -8.97
N ASP A 34 -4.64 -9.56 -10.04
CA ASP A 34 -3.99 -10.84 -10.36
C ASP A 34 -2.68 -11.08 -9.57
N VAL A 35 -2.25 -10.12 -8.75
CA VAL A 35 -1.08 -10.28 -7.88
C VAL A 35 -1.46 -11.15 -6.67
N SER A 36 -0.61 -12.09 -6.26
CA SER A 36 -0.74 -12.75 -4.94
C SER A 36 0.59 -12.73 -4.21
N TYR A 37 0.64 -12.02 -3.08
CA TYR A 37 1.84 -11.95 -2.25
C TYR A 37 2.12 -13.27 -1.53
N ALA A 38 1.08 -14.00 -1.12
CA ALA A 38 1.24 -15.36 -0.59
C ALA A 38 1.77 -16.31 -1.67
N GLY A 39 1.31 -16.18 -2.92
CA GLY A 39 1.84 -16.91 -4.07
C GLY A 39 3.33 -16.64 -4.32
N ILE A 40 3.72 -15.37 -4.31
CA ILE A 40 5.13 -14.94 -4.43
C ILE A 40 5.97 -15.51 -3.28
N ALA A 41 5.45 -15.46 -2.04
CA ALA A 41 6.14 -16.03 -0.88
C ALA A 41 6.42 -17.53 -1.06
N ASN A 42 5.42 -18.29 -1.51
CA ASN A 42 5.59 -19.72 -1.82
C ASN A 42 6.64 -19.95 -2.92
N ALA A 43 6.60 -19.17 -4.00
CA ALA A 43 7.57 -19.26 -5.09
C ALA A 43 9.01 -18.95 -4.64
N CYS A 44 9.17 -18.08 -3.63
CA CYS A 44 10.45 -17.74 -3.03
C CYS A 44 10.88 -18.69 -1.89
N GLY A 45 10.15 -19.78 -1.64
CA GLY A 45 10.48 -20.77 -0.61
C GLY A 45 10.08 -20.40 0.81
N LEU A 46 9.19 -19.40 0.98
CA LEU A 46 8.60 -19.03 2.25
C LEU A 46 7.18 -19.63 2.37
N LYS A 47 6.62 -19.64 3.59
CA LYS A 47 5.22 -20.03 3.80
C LYS A 47 4.30 -18.86 3.47
N GLY A 48 3.54 -18.94 2.38
CA GLY A 48 2.50 -17.96 2.05
C GLY A 48 1.13 -18.37 2.59
N VAL A 49 0.43 -17.46 3.28
CA VAL A 49 -0.92 -17.66 3.82
C VAL A 49 -1.81 -16.51 3.39
N VAL A 50 -3.02 -16.80 2.90
CA VAL A 50 -4.05 -15.79 2.63
C VAL A 50 -5.09 -15.82 3.73
N VAL A 51 -5.51 -14.65 4.22
CA VAL A 51 -6.60 -14.50 5.20
C VAL A 51 -7.59 -13.43 4.74
N ARG A 52 -8.86 -13.60 5.09
CA ARG A 52 -10.00 -12.75 4.66
C ARG A 52 -10.79 -12.18 5.82
N THR A 53 -10.53 -12.63 7.04
CA THR A 53 -11.26 -12.21 8.24
C THR A 53 -10.30 -11.90 9.38
N MET A 54 -10.77 -11.13 10.36
CA MET A 54 -10.00 -10.82 11.57
C MET A 54 -9.67 -12.07 12.39
N ASP A 55 -10.59 -13.04 12.44
CA ASP A 55 -10.38 -14.31 13.13
C ASP A 55 -9.31 -15.16 12.43
N GLU A 56 -9.36 -15.25 11.10
CA GLU A 56 -8.32 -15.91 10.30
C GLU A 56 -6.96 -15.24 10.47
N LEU A 57 -6.91 -13.90 10.46
CA LEU A 57 -5.67 -13.16 10.70
C LEU A 57 -5.11 -13.45 12.10
N THR A 58 -5.97 -13.48 13.11
CA THR A 58 -5.58 -13.81 14.48
C THR A 58 -5.02 -15.23 14.58
N ALA A 59 -5.68 -16.21 13.97
CA ALA A 59 -5.22 -17.60 13.95
C ALA A 59 -3.91 -17.75 13.18
N ALA A 60 -3.80 -17.14 12.00
CA ALA A 60 -2.61 -17.19 11.15
C ALA A 60 -1.40 -16.53 11.83
N LEU A 61 -1.59 -15.40 12.51
CA LEU A 61 -0.53 -14.72 13.24
C LEU A 61 -0.01 -15.58 14.41
N ASN A 62 -0.92 -16.16 15.18
CA ASN A 62 -0.57 -17.06 16.28
C ASN A 62 0.22 -18.28 15.78
N GLN A 63 -0.18 -18.87 14.65
CA GLN A 63 0.52 -19.99 14.05
C GLN A 63 1.89 -19.57 13.48
N ALA A 64 1.96 -18.45 12.76
CA ALA A 64 3.21 -17.96 12.17
C ALA A 64 4.27 -17.64 13.24
N ILE A 65 3.86 -17.11 14.40
CA ILE A 65 4.76 -16.89 15.54
C ILE A 65 5.32 -18.22 16.07
N ARG A 66 4.46 -19.22 16.29
CA ARG A 66 4.89 -20.56 16.71
C ARG A 66 5.83 -21.20 15.68
N ASP A 67 5.45 -21.18 14.41
CA ASP A 67 6.26 -21.70 13.31
C ASP A 67 7.63 -21.03 13.22
N GLN A 68 7.69 -19.72 13.43
CA GLN A 68 8.96 -18.99 13.49
C GLN A 68 9.82 -19.43 14.68
N MET A 69 9.23 -19.50 15.87
CA MET A 69 9.97 -19.75 17.12
C MET A 69 10.44 -21.20 17.25
N GLU A 70 9.61 -22.15 16.83
CA GLU A 70 9.83 -23.58 17.06
C GLU A 70 10.45 -24.26 15.83
N ASN A 71 10.08 -23.81 14.62
CA ASN A 71 10.44 -24.49 13.37
C ASN A 71 11.33 -23.65 12.45
N GLY A 72 11.67 -22.42 12.83
CA GLY A 72 12.49 -21.50 12.01
C GLY A 72 11.82 -21.08 10.69
N VAL A 73 10.52 -21.30 10.54
CA VAL A 73 9.80 -21.04 9.30
C VAL A 73 9.49 -19.55 9.17
N THR A 74 9.77 -18.99 7.99
CA THR A 74 9.37 -17.62 7.66
C THR A 74 8.04 -17.64 6.93
N THR A 75 7.09 -16.84 7.42
CA THR A 75 5.71 -16.78 6.92
C THR A 75 5.39 -15.38 6.40
N LEU A 76 4.73 -15.29 5.26
CA LEU A 76 4.06 -14.09 4.78
C LEU A 76 2.55 -14.32 4.84
N ILE A 77 1.85 -13.44 5.56
CA ILE A 77 0.40 -13.42 5.67
C ILE A 77 -0.11 -12.29 4.76
N GLU A 78 -0.83 -12.66 3.70
CA GLU A 78 -1.58 -11.75 2.83
C GLU A 78 -3.00 -11.58 3.41
N ALA A 79 -3.23 -10.44 4.06
CA ALA A 79 -4.52 -10.08 4.64
C ALA A 79 -5.33 -9.26 3.63
N LEU A 80 -6.35 -9.88 3.06
CA LEU A 80 -7.30 -9.21 2.17
C LEU A 80 -8.24 -8.34 3.01
N ILE A 81 -8.20 -7.04 2.77
CA ILE A 81 -8.98 -6.04 3.50
C ILE A 81 -9.90 -5.27 2.55
N ASN A 82 -10.81 -4.48 3.12
CA ASN A 82 -11.67 -3.60 2.35
C ASN A 82 -10.88 -2.39 1.81
N GLN A 83 -11.57 -1.58 0.99
CA GLN A 83 -11.04 -0.37 0.38
C GLN A 83 -11.47 0.90 1.13
N GLU A 84 -11.75 0.80 2.42
CA GLU A 84 -12.12 1.95 3.23
C GLU A 84 -10.92 2.89 3.39
N LEU A 85 -11.11 4.16 3.03
CA LEU A 85 -10.08 5.18 3.17
C LEU A 85 -10.15 5.79 4.57
N GLY A 86 -9.12 5.57 5.37
CA GLY A 86 -9.00 6.15 6.70
C GLY A 86 -8.80 7.68 6.69
N GLU A 87 -9.01 8.32 7.84
CA GLU A 87 -8.71 9.74 7.98
C GLU A 87 -7.21 10.02 7.75
N PRO A 88 -6.84 11.14 7.11
CA PRO A 88 -5.43 11.38 6.80
C PRO A 88 -4.60 11.61 8.06
N PHE A 89 -3.46 10.93 8.12
CA PHE A 89 -2.57 10.89 9.29
C PHE A 89 -1.94 12.25 9.63
N ARG A 90 -1.71 13.11 8.62
CA ARG A 90 -1.16 14.46 8.77
C ARG A 90 -2.16 15.51 8.29
N ARG A 91 -2.99 15.99 9.22
CA ARG A 91 -4.00 17.02 8.95
C ARG A 91 -3.42 18.37 8.51
N ASP A 92 -2.16 18.64 8.80
CA ASP A 92 -1.44 19.84 8.36
C ASP A 92 -0.85 19.72 6.95
N ALA A 93 -0.60 18.48 6.48
CA ALA A 93 -0.30 18.21 5.07
C ALA A 93 -1.50 18.51 4.15
N MET A 94 -2.68 18.77 4.74
CA MET A 94 -3.87 19.26 4.08
C MET A 94 -3.88 20.78 3.86
N LYS A 95 -2.79 21.49 4.13
CA LYS A 95 -2.75 22.91 3.79
C LYS A 95 -2.44 23.02 2.31
N ALA A 96 -3.37 23.61 1.55
CA ALA A 96 -3.11 23.96 0.16
C ALA A 96 -1.75 24.68 0.06
N PRO A 97 -0.86 24.29 -0.88
CA PRO A 97 0.42 24.94 -1.03
C PRO A 97 0.19 26.43 -1.27
N VAL A 98 0.91 27.26 -0.51
CA VAL A 98 0.89 28.70 -0.72
C VAL A 98 1.96 29.00 -1.75
N GLU A 99 1.59 29.69 -2.82
CA GLU A 99 2.53 30.16 -3.82
C GLU A 99 3.57 31.06 -3.15
N VAL A 100 4.84 30.63 -3.11
CA VAL A 100 5.95 31.38 -2.51
C VAL A 100 6.83 32.05 -3.56
N ALA A 101 6.77 31.55 -4.80
CA ALA A 101 7.38 32.13 -5.99
C ALA A 101 6.56 31.64 -7.20
N GLY A 102 6.21 32.56 -8.10
CA GLY A 102 5.53 32.21 -9.35
C GLY A 102 6.47 31.50 -10.32
N ILE A 103 5.90 30.93 -11.37
CA ILE A 103 6.68 30.41 -12.50
C ILE A 103 6.86 31.57 -13.48
N ASP A 104 8.10 32.03 -13.70
CA ASP A 104 8.40 32.93 -14.81
C ASP A 104 8.62 32.07 -16.08
N PRO A 105 7.80 32.21 -17.13
CA PRO A 105 8.05 31.53 -18.40
C PRO A 105 9.44 31.79 -18.98
N ALA A 106 10.08 32.91 -18.63
CA ALA A 106 11.45 33.23 -19.03
C ALA A 106 12.51 32.34 -18.36
N ASP A 107 12.20 31.70 -17.22
CA ASP A 107 13.09 30.75 -16.52
C ASP A 107 13.07 29.35 -17.16
N MET A 108 12.10 29.07 -18.05
CA MET A 108 11.97 27.78 -18.71
C MET A 108 13.00 27.65 -19.86
N VAL A 109 13.75 26.55 -19.88
CA VAL A 109 14.68 26.23 -20.97
C VAL A 109 14.07 25.23 -21.97
N PRO A 110 14.39 25.32 -23.27
CA PRO A 110 13.91 24.37 -24.27
C PRO A 110 14.31 22.92 -23.94
N GLN A 111 13.32 22.03 -23.88
CA GLN A 111 13.55 20.59 -23.72
C GLN A 111 14.12 20.02 -25.02
N LYS A 112 15.23 19.28 -24.96
CA LYS A 112 15.80 18.63 -26.14
C LYS A 112 15.01 17.36 -26.48
N GLY A 113 14.29 17.39 -27.60
CA GLY A 113 13.81 16.19 -28.30
C GLY A 113 12.49 15.60 -27.80
N ALA A 114 11.40 16.36 -27.92
CA ALA A 114 10.06 15.76 -28.02
C ALA A 114 9.84 15.15 -29.40
#